data_AF-A0A8J5KPY5-F1
#
_entry.id   AF-A0A8J5KPY5-F1
#
_cell.length_a   1.000
_cell.length_b   1.000
_cell.length_c   1.000
_cell.angle_alpha   90.00
_cell.angle_beta   90.00
_cell.angle_gamma   90.00
#
_symmetry.space_group_name_H-M   'P 1'
#
loop_
_entity.id
_entity.type
_entity.pdbx_description
1 polymer ?
#
loop_
_entity_poly.entity_id
_entity_poly.type
_entity_poly.pdbx_seq_one_letter_code
_entity_poly.pdbx_strand_id
1 'polypeptide(L)'
;MQISPSMTTHHQSKLTMKQQEDHRSVEFMSQKELRRTYSDLILSESSSAAKDIERVECECCGIWEECTPMYIEKIRGLFCGRWVCGLCSEAVKEEGSNQRPQKQGSAEMEMEAALQSHMAVCRSFKSTTRNPQLSLASAMRDIAKKSFQQRVADAAAGDFLVLAAARTAPGNGKFRRSSFH
;
A
#
# COMPACT_ATOMS: atom_id res chain seq x y z
N MET A 1 -23.62 -58.36 -67.57
CA MET A 1 -23.53 -56.98 -67.06
C MET A 1 -22.37 -56.92 -66.09
N GLN A 2 -21.24 -56.30 -66.47
CA GLN A 2 -20.13 -56.03 -65.55
C GLN A 2 -19.92 -54.52 -65.51
N ILE A 3 -20.13 -53.92 -64.33
CA ILE A 3 -19.89 -52.51 -64.06
C ILE A 3 -18.43 -52.41 -63.61
N SER A 4 -17.56 -51.83 -64.44
CA SER A 4 -16.16 -51.57 -64.09
C SER A 4 -16.06 -50.38 -63.13
N PRO A 5 -15.30 -50.46 -62.02
CA PRO A 5 -15.23 -49.35 -61.07
C PRO A 5 -14.29 -48.24 -61.56
N SER A 6 -14.92 -47.14 -61.96
CA SER A 6 -14.57 -45.73 -61.69
C SER A 6 -13.08 -45.31 -61.66
N MET A 7 -12.59 -44.80 -62.79
CA MET A 7 -11.32 -44.05 -62.93
C MET A 7 -11.35 -42.63 -62.34
N THR A 8 -12.44 -42.22 -61.67
CA THR A 8 -12.57 -40.87 -61.09
C THR A 8 -12.00 -40.76 -59.68
N THR A 9 -11.88 -41.86 -58.94
CA THR A 9 -11.48 -41.84 -57.51
C THR A 9 -10.01 -41.50 -57.31
N HIS A 10 -9.11 -42.00 -58.15
CA HIS A 10 -7.67 -41.75 -58.06
C HIS A 10 -7.27 -40.34 -58.56
N HIS A 11 -8.02 -39.78 -59.51
CA HIS A 11 -7.83 -38.40 -59.95
C HIS A 11 -8.36 -37.41 -58.90
N GLN A 12 -9.54 -37.67 -58.33
CA GLN A 12 -10.10 -36.87 -57.24
C GLN A 12 -9.21 -36.91 -55.99
N SER A 13 -8.65 -38.06 -55.61
CA SER A 13 -7.76 -38.15 -54.45
C SER A 13 -6.44 -37.39 -54.62
N LYS A 14 -5.89 -37.33 -55.85
CA LYS A 14 -4.71 -36.50 -56.14
C LYS A 14 -5.00 -35.00 -56.10
N LEU A 15 -6.16 -34.60 -56.61
CA LEU A 15 -6.61 -33.20 -56.57
C LEU A 15 -6.84 -32.73 -55.14
N THR A 16 -7.44 -33.55 -54.28
CA THR A 16 -7.66 -33.19 -52.87
C THR A 16 -6.37 -33.14 -52.06
N MET A 17 -5.40 -34.04 -52.31
CA MET A 17 -4.08 -33.99 -51.67
C MET A 17 -3.31 -32.72 -52.04
N LYS A 18 -3.33 -32.33 -53.33
CA LYS A 18 -2.74 -31.08 -53.83
C LYS A 18 -3.37 -29.85 -53.16
N GLN A 19 -4.71 -29.80 -53.10
CA GLN A 19 -5.45 -28.72 -52.45
C GLN A 19 -5.14 -28.61 -50.95
N GLN A 20 -4.97 -29.74 -50.26
CA GLN A 20 -4.62 -29.77 -48.83
C GLN A 20 -3.21 -29.24 -48.57
N GLU A 21 -2.23 -29.59 -49.41
CA GLU A 21 -0.85 -29.09 -49.32
C GLU A 21 -0.76 -27.59 -49.60
N ASP A 22 -1.50 -27.11 -50.60
CA ASP A 22 -1.56 -25.69 -50.94
C ASP A 22 -2.19 -24.89 -49.79
N HIS A 23 -3.30 -25.37 -49.21
CA HIS A 23 -3.93 -24.76 -48.03
C HIS A 23 -2.97 -24.69 -46.84
N ARG A 24 -2.27 -25.78 -46.54
CA ARG A 24 -1.28 -25.86 -45.45
C ARG A 24 -0.09 -24.93 -45.69
N SER A 25 0.33 -24.75 -46.94
CA SER A 25 1.40 -23.83 -47.31
C SER A 25 0.99 -22.38 -47.14
N VAL A 26 -0.26 -22.03 -47.51
CA VAL A 26 -0.84 -20.70 -47.30
C VAL A 26 -0.98 -20.40 -45.80
N GLU A 27 -1.47 -21.34 -45.00
CA GLU A 27 -1.55 -21.21 -43.53
C GLU A 27 -0.17 -20.97 -42.91
N PHE A 28 0.84 -21.72 -43.36
CA PHE A 28 2.22 -21.58 -42.88
C PHE A 28 2.85 -20.23 -43.26
N MET A 29 2.57 -19.74 -44.48
CA MET A 29 3.00 -18.41 -44.92
C MET A 29 2.30 -17.30 -44.13
N SER A 30 0.99 -17.41 -43.89
CA SER A 30 0.22 -16.49 -43.06
C SER A 30 0.78 -16.39 -41.64
N GLN A 31 1.13 -17.53 -41.03
CA GLN A 31 1.73 -17.55 -39.70
C GLN A 31 3.13 -16.91 -39.67
N LYS A 32 3.94 -17.11 -40.72
CA LYS A 32 5.26 -16.46 -40.83
C LYS A 32 5.15 -14.95 -41.01
N GLU A 33 4.21 -14.51 -41.84
CA GLU A 33 3.97 -13.08 -42.07
C GLU A 33 3.43 -12.42 -40.80
N LEU A 34 2.51 -13.07 -40.10
CA LEU A 34 2.03 -12.63 -38.79
C LEU A 34 3.19 -12.49 -37.78
N ARG A 35 4.09 -13.48 -37.71
CA ARG A 35 5.28 -13.41 -36.84
C ARG A 35 6.23 -12.28 -37.22
N ARG A 36 6.43 -12.03 -38.52
CA ARG A 36 7.25 -10.93 -39.03
C ARG A 36 6.66 -9.58 -38.66
N THR A 37 5.39 -9.35 -39.02
CA THR A 37 4.65 -8.13 -38.67
C THR A 37 4.65 -7.88 -37.17
N TYR A 38 4.42 -8.92 -36.35
CA TYR A 38 4.48 -8.78 -34.89
C TYR A 38 5.89 -8.39 -34.41
N SER A 39 6.93 -9.00 -34.99
CA SER A 39 8.32 -8.65 -34.65
C SER A 39 8.67 -7.21 -35.04
N ASP A 40 8.20 -6.74 -36.19
CA ASP A 40 8.40 -5.37 -36.67
C ASP A 40 7.62 -4.33 -35.84
N LEU A 41 6.43 -4.68 -35.37
CA LEU A 41 5.66 -3.86 -34.40
C LEU A 41 6.41 -3.73 -33.07
N ILE A 42 6.96 -4.83 -32.55
CA ILE A 42 7.76 -4.82 -31.31
C ILE A 42 9.06 -4.00 -31.49
N LEU A 43 9.70 -4.08 -32.66
CA LEU A 43 10.90 -3.30 -33.00
C LEU A 43 10.60 -1.80 -33.19
N SER A 44 9.43 -1.46 -33.73
CA SER A 44 9.02 -0.07 -33.89
C SER A 44 8.58 0.58 -32.58
N GLU A 45 7.89 -0.14 -31.68
CA GLU A 45 7.55 0.33 -30.34
C GLU A 45 8.78 0.54 -29.44
N SER A 46 9.84 -0.24 -29.64
CA SER A 46 11.10 -0.08 -28.89
C SER A 46 11.96 1.09 -29.40
N SER A 47 11.69 1.63 -30.59
CA SER A 47 12.44 2.75 -31.17
C SER A 47 11.76 4.13 -31.01
N SER A 48 10.44 4.20 -30.78
CA SER A 48 9.74 5.50 -30.59
C SER A 48 9.19 5.71 -29.19
N ALA A 49 9.37 4.75 -28.28
CA ALA A 49 8.90 4.85 -26.90
C ALA A 49 9.77 3.99 -25.98
N ALA A 50 11.04 4.37 -25.82
CA ALA A 50 11.61 4.31 -24.48
C ALA A 50 10.70 5.20 -23.62
N LYS A 51 9.61 4.63 -23.08
CA LYS A 51 8.79 5.28 -22.07
C LYS A 51 9.78 5.48 -20.95
N ASP A 52 10.24 6.72 -20.77
CA ASP A 52 11.03 7.07 -19.61
C ASP A 52 10.21 6.59 -18.41
N ILE A 53 10.74 5.59 -17.72
CA ILE A 53 10.16 5.00 -16.52
C ILE A 53 11.09 5.38 -15.39
N GLU A 54 10.53 6.04 -14.40
CA GLU A 54 11.22 6.45 -13.19
C GLU A 54 10.77 5.58 -12.03
N ARG A 55 11.72 5.28 -11.13
CA ARG A 55 11.41 4.65 -9.84
C ARG A 55 11.15 5.73 -8.81
N VAL A 56 9.97 5.71 -8.22
CA VAL A 56 9.53 6.71 -7.23
C VAL A 56 8.97 6.02 -5.99
N GLU A 57 9.28 6.56 -4.81
CA GLU A 57 8.83 6.04 -3.52
C GLU A 57 7.58 6.78 -3.05
N CYS A 58 6.51 6.03 -2.73
CA CYS A 58 5.30 6.60 -2.14
C CYS A 58 5.58 7.25 -0.77
N GLU A 59 5.23 8.53 -0.63
CA GLU A 59 5.48 9.31 0.59
C GLU A 59 4.63 8.85 1.79
N CYS A 60 3.51 8.16 1.55
CA CYS A 60 2.68 7.58 2.60
C CYS A 60 3.33 6.30 3.15
N CYS A 61 3.56 5.32 2.27
CA CYS A 61 3.81 3.94 2.68
C CYS A 61 5.22 3.43 2.37
N GLY A 62 6.05 4.19 1.65
CA GLY A 62 7.43 3.84 1.29
C GLY A 62 7.59 2.71 0.28
N ILE A 63 6.52 2.37 -0.45
CA ILE A 63 6.60 1.39 -1.52
C ILE A 63 7.09 2.09 -2.79
N TRP A 64 8.01 1.42 -3.49
CA TRP A 64 8.53 1.87 -4.78
C TRP A 64 7.64 1.41 -5.92
N GLU A 65 7.39 2.30 -6.87
CA GLU A 65 6.70 2.00 -8.12
C GLU A 65 7.51 2.51 -9.31
N GLU A 66 7.37 1.81 -10.44
CA GLU A 66 7.91 2.20 -11.74
C GLU A 66 6.81 2.93 -12.51
N CYS A 67 7.02 4.22 -12.79
CA CYS A 67 6.00 5.09 -13.35
C CYS A 67 6.56 5.99 -14.45
N THR A 68 5.70 6.40 -15.38
CA THR A 68 6.11 7.41 -16.36
C THR A 68 6.13 8.80 -15.71
N PRO A 69 7.05 9.71 -16.09
CA PRO A 69 7.12 11.06 -15.54
C PRO A 69 5.79 11.82 -15.62
N MET A 70 5.07 11.65 -16.75
CA MET A 70 3.75 12.25 -16.95
C MET A 70 2.71 11.75 -15.94
N TYR A 71 2.76 10.47 -15.56
CA TYR A 71 1.89 9.93 -14.52
C TYR A 71 2.29 10.45 -13.13
N ILE A 72 3.59 10.57 -12.85
CA ILE A 72 4.11 11.13 -11.60
C ILE A 72 3.59 12.55 -11.38
N GLU A 73 3.75 13.42 -12.38
CA GLU A 73 3.28 14.81 -12.31
C GLU A 73 1.76 14.91 -12.16
N LYS A 74 1.00 14.05 -12.86
CA LYS A 74 -0.46 13.98 -12.69
C LYS A 74 -0.84 13.66 -11.24
N ILE A 75 -0.20 12.67 -10.63
CA ILE A 75 -0.51 12.29 -9.24
C ILE A 75 -0.10 13.39 -8.27
N ARG A 76 1.07 14.01 -8.44
CA ARG A 76 1.48 15.16 -7.62
C ARG A 76 0.47 16.31 -7.69
N GLY A 77 -0.09 16.59 -8.87
CA GLY A 77 -1.15 17.59 -9.03
C GLY A 77 -2.45 17.26 -8.26
N LEU A 78 -2.75 15.98 -8.03
CA LEU A 78 -3.94 15.55 -7.30
C LEU A 78 -3.76 15.52 -5.78
N PHE A 79 -2.53 15.32 -5.30
CA PHE A 79 -2.23 15.06 -3.89
C PHE A 79 -1.29 16.10 -3.27
N CYS A 80 -1.60 17.39 -3.48
CA CYS A 80 -0.89 18.51 -2.85
C CYS A 80 0.64 18.49 -3.11
N GLY A 81 1.04 18.14 -4.34
CA GLY A 81 2.44 18.06 -4.76
C GLY A 81 3.16 16.76 -4.37
N ARG A 82 2.48 15.82 -3.70
CA ARG A 82 3.10 14.58 -3.18
C ARG A 82 2.87 13.40 -4.10
N TRP A 83 3.87 12.53 -4.20
CA TRP A 83 3.70 11.24 -4.90
C TRP A 83 3.09 10.19 -3.97
N VAL A 84 1.99 9.57 -4.44
CA VAL A 84 1.21 8.58 -3.70
C VAL A 84 0.97 7.37 -4.62
N CYS A 85 1.30 6.17 -4.14
CA CYS A 85 1.08 4.93 -4.90
C CYS A 85 -0.40 4.65 -5.16
N GLY A 86 -0.70 3.79 -6.14
CA GLY A 86 -2.08 3.48 -6.55
C GLY A 86 -2.99 3.13 -5.38
N LEU A 87 -2.55 2.29 -4.45
CA LEU A 87 -3.34 1.86 -3.29
C LEU A 87 -3.60 2.99 -2.28
N CYS A 88 -2.57 3.79 -1.96
CA CYS A 88 -2.74 4.92 -1.05
C CYS A 88 -3.59 6.02 -1.69
N SER A 89 -3.55 6.17 -3.02
CA SER A 89 -4.33 7.17 -3.75
C SER A 89 -5.84 6.91 -3.62
N GLU A 90 -6.25 5.64 -3.69
CA GLU A 90 -7.65 5.24 -3.50
C GLU A 90 -8.08 5.41 -2.05
N ALA A 91 -7.23 5.02 -1.09
CA ALA A 91 -7.52 5.18 0.33
C ALA A 91 -7.71 6.65 0.73
N VAL A 92 -6.86 7.56 0.24
CA VAL A 92 -6.98 9.00 0.52
C VAL A 92 -8.27 9.58 -0.06
N LYS A 93 -8.65 9.19 -1.29
CA LYS A 93 -9.91 9.63 -1.91
C LYS A 93 -11.11 9.13 -1.12
N GLU A 94 -11.07 7.87 -0.66
CA GLU A 94 -12.12 7.29 0.17
C GLU A 94 -12.23 8.04 1.51
N GLU A 95 -11.11 8.29 2.20
CA GLU A 95 -11.07 9.09 3.43
C GLU A 95 -11.67 10.49 3.22
N GLY A 96 -11.30 11.18 2.15
CA GLY A 96 -11.86 12.49 1.81
C GLY A 96 -13.36 12.46 1.52
N SER A 97 -13.85 11.44 0.82
CA SER A 97 -15.28 11.30 0.51
C SER A 97 -16.16 10.96 1.73
N ASN A 98 -15.59 10.25 2.70
CA ASN A 98 -16.27 9.85 3.93
C ASN A 98 -16.24 10.95 5.02
N GLN A 99 -15.41 11.96 4.85
CA GLN A 99 -15.40 13.11 5.76
C GLN A 99 -16.68 13.93 5.56
N ARG A 100 -17.33 14.26 6.68
CA ARG A 100 -18.48 15.17 6.66
C ARG A 100 -17.98 16.49 6.07
N PRO A 101 -18.62 17.03 5.01
CA PRO A 101 -18.13 18.24 4.35
C PRO A 101 -17.85 19.30 5.40
N GLN A 102 -16.61 19.77 5.47
CA GLN A 102 -16.36 20.89 6.35
C GLN A 102 -17.13 22.06 5.77
N LYS A 103 -18.10 22.61 6.52
CA LYS A 103 -18.96 23.72 6.08
C LYS A 103 -18.19 24.96 5.60
N GLN A 104 -16.86 25.00 5.75
CA GLN A 104 -15.98 26.14 5.49
C GLN A 104 -14.61 25.76 4.87
N GLY A 105 -14.47 24.57 4.25
CA GLY A 105 -13.20 24.13 3.63
C GLY A 105 -13.20 24.25 2.10
N SER A 106 -12.02 24.46 1.49
CA SER A 106 -11.82 24.25 0.06
C SER A 106 -11.57 22.75 -0.22
N ALA A 107 -11.86 22.28 -1.44
CA ALA A 107 -11.58 20.90 -1.83
C ALA A 107 -10.10 20.52 -1.68
N GLU A 108 -9.20 21.48 -1.90
CA GLU A 108 -7.75 21.31 -1.68
C GLU A 108 -7.41 21.10 -0.20
N MET A 109 -8.05 21.84 0.70
CA MET A 109 -7.86 21.71 2.14
C MET A 109 -8.40 20.38 2.66
N GLU A 110 -9.53 19.91 2.13
CA GLU A 110 -10.09 18.59 2.43
C GLU A 110 -9.18 17.47 1.93
N MET A 111 -8.66 17.57 0.70
CA MET A 111 -7.68 16.63 0.16
C MET A 111 -6.39 16.60 1.00
N GLU A 112 -5.88 17.77 1.38
CA GLU A 112 -4.69 17.84 2.24
C GLU A 112 -4.94 17.20 3.60
N ALA A 113 -6.09 17.46 4.24
CA ALA A 113 -6.45 16.85 5.51
C ALA A 113 -6.58 15.32 5.43
N ALA A 114 -7.24 14.81 4.38
CA ALA A 114 -7.33 13.38 4.11
C ALA A 114 -5.94 12.76 3.89
N LEU A 115 -5.09 13.40 3.09
CA LEU A 115 -3.73 12.92 2.85
C LEU A 115 -2.89 12.90 4.14
N GLN A 116 -2.97 13.94 4.97
CA GLN A 116 -2.25 14.00 6.25
C GLN A 116 -2.72 12.92 7.24
N SER A 117 -4.04 12.70 7.32
CA SER A 117 -4.65 11.61 8.10
C SER A 117 -4.08 10.26 7.67
N HIS A 118 -4.15 9.96 6.37
CA HIS A 118 -3.66 8.70 5.81
C HIS A 118 -2.16 8.49 6.04
N MET A 119 -1.34 9.55 5.88
CA MET A 119 0.10 9.49 6.16
C MET A 119 0.39 9.14 7.63
N ALA A 120 -0.39 9.65 8.58
CA ALA A 120 -0.23 9.33 10.00
C ALA A 120 -0.51 7.84 10.27
N VAL A 121 -1.54 7.28 9.64
CA VAL A 121 -1.87 5.84 9.69
C VAL A 121 -0.74 5.01 9.07
N CYS A 122 -0.27 5.38 7.88
CA CYS A 122 0.82 4.65 7.23
C CYS A 122 2.13 4.68 8.05
N ARG A 123 2.48 5.83 8.66
CA ARG A 123 3.66 5.95 9.52
C ARG A 123 3.55 5.06 10.76
N SER A 124 2.40 5.04 11.42
CA SER A 124 2.20 4.18 12.59
C SER A 124 2.36 2.71 12.19
N PHE A 125 1.73 2.28 11.10
CA PHE A 125 1.85 0.91 10.56
C PHE A 125 3.29 0.53 10.17
N LYS A 126 4.05 1.45 9.56
CA LYS A 126 5.48 1.25 9.26
C LYS A 126 6.30 1.05 10.55
N SER A 127 6.01 1.81 11.60
CA SER A 127 6.75 1.76 12.87
C SER A 127 6.40 0.57 13.77
N THR A 128 5.16 0.05 13.71
CA THR A 128 4.68 -0.99 14.64
C THR A 128 4.40 -2.34 13.97
N THR A 129 3.99 -2.38 12.70
CA THR A 129 3.56 -3.63 12.06
C THR A 129 4.58 -4.18 11.07
N ARG A 130 5.26 -3.31 10.30
CA ARG A 130 6.28 -3.75 9.33
C ARG A 130 7.67 -3.93 9.93
N ASN A 131 7.88 -3.50 11.16
CA ASN A 131 9.15 -3.65 11.86
C ASN A 131 8.93 -4.32 13.23
N PRO A 132 9.09 -5.66 13.31
CA PRO A 132 8.89 -6.40 14.56
C PRO A 132 9.79 -5.93 15.71
N GLN A 133 11.00 -5.46 15.43
CA GLN A 133 11.92 -4.95 16.47
C GLN A 133 11.42 -3.63 17.06
N LEU A 134 10.96 -2.69 16.21
CA LEU A 134 10.36 -1.44 16.67
C LEU A 134 9.01 -1.68 17.37
N SER A 135 8.23 -2.65 16.90
CA SER A 135 7.00 -3.11 17.56
C SER A 135 7.26 -3.56 18.99
N LEU A 136 8.23 -4.46 19.17
CA LEU A 136 8.65 -4.95 20.48
C LEU A 136 9.17 -3.80 21.36
N ALA A 137 10.05 -2.95 20.82
CA ALA A 137 10.59 -1.81 21.56
C ALA A 137 9.49 -0.83 22.00
N SER A 138 8.47 -0.61 21.16
CA SER A 138 7.31 0.22 21.52
C SER A 138 6.48 -0.42 22.62
N ALA A 139 6.18 -1.72 22.51
CA ALA A 139 5.43 -2.45 23.54
C ALA A 139 6.16 -2.42 24.89
N MET A 140 7.49 -2.64 24.88
CA MET A 140 8.33 -2.55 26.08
C MET A 140 8.30 -1.13 26.68
N ARG A 141 8.37 -0.09 25.84
CA ARG A 141 8.27 1.31 26.28
C ARG A 141 6.92 1.59 26.93
N ASP A 142 5.84 1.07 26.36
CA ASP A 142 4.48 1.26 26.89
C ASP A 142 4.29 0.55 28.24
N ILE A 143 4.84 -0.66 28.40
CA ILE A 143 4.88 -1.38 29.67
C ILE A 143 5.63 -0.56 30.73
N ALA A 144 6.83 -0.08 30.39
CA ALA A 144 7.63 0.72 31.30
C ALA A 144 6.90 2.01 31.72
N LYS A 145 6.30 2.72 30.75
CA LYS A 145 5.55 3.96 30.97
C LYS A 145 4.33 3.74 31.86
N LYS A 146 3.52 2.71 31.59
CA LYS A 146 2.37 2.34 32.44
C LYS A 146 2.82 1.96 33.84
N SER A 147 3.89 1.18 33.98
CA SER A 147 4.41 0.78 35.29
C SER A 147 4.86 1.98 36.12
N PHE A 148 5.48 2.98 35.49
CA PHE A 148 5.91 4.21 36.15
C PHE A 148 4.70 5.05 36.58
N GLN A 149 3.73 5.23 35.68
CA GLN A 149 2.50 5.95 36.01
C GLN A 149 1.72 5.28 37.15
N GLN A 150 1.67 3.95 37.19
CA GLN A 150 1.06 3.20 38.28
C GLN A 150 1.77 3.47 39.60
N ARG A 151 3.11 3.37 39.64
CA ARG A 151 3.89 3.68 40.86
C ARG A 151 3.69 5.11 41.35
N VAL A 152 3.59 6.08 40.44
CA VAL A 152 3.32 7.49 40.78
C VAL A 152 1.91 7.65 41.34
N ALA A 153 0.92 6.98 40.76
CA ALA A 153 -0.46 7.00 41.26
C ALA A 153 -0.57 6.33 42.63
N ASP A 154 0.10 5.19 42.83
CA ASP A 154 0.13 4.46 44.10
C ASP A 154 0.84 5.27 45.19
N ALA A 155 1.94 5.98 44.85
CA ALA A 155 2.64 6.88 45.76
C ALA A 155 1.75 8.07 46.15
N ALA A 156 1.05 8.69 45.19
CA ALA A 156 0.13 9.80 45.48
C ALA A 156 -1.07 9.36 46.33
N ALA A 157 -1.59 8.13 46.12
CA ALA A 157 -2.64 7.56 46.95
C ALA A 157 -2.13 7.18 48.35
N GLY A 158 -0.90 6.67 48.45
CA GLY A 158 -0.21 6.39 49.71
C GLY A 158 0.05 7.65 50.53
N ASP A 159 0.50 8.73 49.90
CA ASP A 159 0.71 10.04 50.52
C ASP A 159 -0.61 10.61 51.07
N PHE A 160 -1.71 10.43 50.34
CA PHE A 160 -3.04 10.80 50.83
C PHE A 160 -3.47 9.95 52.04
N LEU A 161 -3.19 8.65 52.04
CA LEU A 161 -3.52 7.74 53.15
C LEU A 161 -2.68 8.04 54.41
N VAL A 162 -1.38 8.32 54.25
CA VAL A 162 -0.48 8.71 55.34
C VAL A 162 -0.90 10.05 55.94
N LEU A 163 -1.28 11.03 55.11
CA LEU A 163 -1.78 12.32 55.56
C LEU A 163 -3.16 12.22 56.25
N ALA A 164 -4.03 11.33 55.76
CA ALA A 164 -5.31 11.04 56.41
C ALA A 164 -5.13 10.32 57.75
N ALA A 165 -4.21 9.37 57.85
CA ALA A 165 -3.87 8.67 59.11
C ALA A 165 -3.25 9.61 60.16
N ALA A 166 -2.45 10.58 59.73
CA ALA A 166 -1.91 11.62 60.61
C ALA A 166 -3.01 12.53 61.21
N ARG A 167 -4.19 12.62 60.57
CA ARG A 167 -5.35 13.40 61.04
C ARG A 167 -6.31 12.62 61.93
N THR A 168 -6.25 11.28 61.92
CA THR A 168 -7.14 10.42 62.73
C THR A 168 -6.51 9.90 64.02
N ALA A 169 -5.21 10.18 64.26
CA ALA A 169 -4.56 9.83 65.52
C ALA A 169 -5.15 10.64 66.69
N PRO A 170 -5.80 10.02 67.70
CA PRO A 170 -6.20 10.73 68.91
C PRO A 170 -4.95 11.13 69.67
N GLY A 171 -4.70 12.43 69.78
CA GLY A 171 -3.57 12.99 70.50
C GLY A 171 -3.59 12.59 71.97
N ASN A 172 -2.78 11.60 72.33
CA ASN A 172 -2.42 11.32 73.72
C ASN A 172 -0.89 11.21 73.80
N GLY A 173 -0.23 12.33 74.05
CA GLY A 173 1.22 12.40 74.18
C GLY A 173 1.62 13.57 75.05
N LYS A 174 1.72 13.34 76.36
CA LYS A 174 2.32 14.28 77.32
C LYS A 174 3.79 14.49 76.91
N PHE A 175 4.08 15.66 76.36
CA PHE A 175 5.43 16.09 76.02
C PHE A 175 6.21 16.36 77.32
N ARG A 176 7.01 15.40 77.78
CA ARG A 176 8.04 15.67 78.80
C ARG A 176 9.28 16.25 78.11
N ARG A 177 9.52 17.52 78.38
CA ARG A 177 10.70 18.28 77.94
C ARG A 177 11.85 17.95 78.88
N SER A 178 12.88 17.24 78.41
CA SER A 178 14.14 17.10 79.16
C SER A 178 15.05 18.30 78.84
N SER A 179 15.32 19.12 79.84
CA SER A 179 16.38 20.13 79.81
C SER A 179 17.73 19.44 79.78
N PHE A 180 18.56 19.75 78.78
CA PHE A 180 19.99 19.50 78.84
C PHE A 180 20.66 20.65 79.58
N HIS A 181 21.60 20.31 80.45
CA HIS A 181 22.43 21.21 81.23
C HIS A 181 23.90 20.96 80.88
#